data_AF-A0A060ZHH3-F1
#
_entry.id   AF-A0A060ZHH3-F1
#
_cell.length_a   1.000
_cell.length_b   1.000
_cell.length_c   1.000
_cell.angle_alpha   90.00
_cell.angle_beta   90.00
_cell.angle_gamma   90.00
#
_symmetry.space_group_name_H-M   'P 1'
#
loop_
_entity.id
_entity.type
_entity.pdbx_description
1 polymer ?
#
loop_
_entity_poly.entity_id
_entity_poly.type
_entity_poly.pdbx_seq_one_letter_code
_entity_poly.pdbx_strand_id
1 'polypeptide(L)'
;MTSLFSNTMSPAKDGCSSLPRRPSSLSKPPLRALYDLLIAPMEGGLMHSSGPVGRHRQLVLVLEGELYLIPFALLKGSSSNEYLYERFSLIAVPSIRGMGTISKSHSRRAGPASCGGVSMAAVVGNPRLPSSVMDRWLWGPMPSAEEEALMVSELLGCQPLAGSSATKERVMSALTQAECAHFATHISWKLAALVLTPNPESVPGGAGTGGRGAGGGRRGSGGRGRKGSFGSSYTIPESLHLQDDGSDAESICDSPPLQEFLLTAADILDLRLPVKLVVLGSYQESSSKVTADGVVGLTRAFLAAGAQCVLVSLWPVPVSASKVFVHAFYTALLNGTKASAALADAMKTVQSSKQYSHPSNWAG
;
A
#
# COMPACT_ATOMS: atom_id res chain seq x y z
N MET A 1 12.94 81.57 -15.71
CA MET A 1 13.56 80.89 -16.86
C MET A 1 15.04 80.70 -16.56
N THR A 2 15.53 79.45 -16.71
CA THR A 2 16.94 79.01 -16.90
C THR A 2 18.01 79.66 -16.01
N SER A 3 18.70 78.97 -15.12
CA SER A 3 19.67 77.89 -15.36
C SER A 3 20.49 77.80 -14.06
N LEU A 4 20.92 76.62 -13.61
CA LEU A 4 22.29 76.37 -13.14
C LEU A 4 22.49 74.88 -12.77
N PHE A 5 23.71 74.44 -13.03
CA PHE A 5 24.21 73.07 -13.09
C PHE A 5 24.39 72.37 -11.73
N SER A 6 24.41 71.03 -11.81
CA SER A 6 24.90 69.94 -10.95
C SER A 6 25.71 70.23 -9.67
N ASN A 7 25.44 69.44 -8.60
CA ASN A 7 26.45 68.55 -7.97
C ASN A 7 25.87 67.53 -6.97
N THR A 8 26.20 66.25 -7.24
CA THR A 8 26.62 65.14 -6.35
C THR A 8 25.99 64.93 -4.95
N MET A 9 25.39 63.74 -4.74
CA MET A 9 25.75 62.76 -3.69
C MET A 9 24.95 61.45 -3.86
N SER A 10 25.62 60.30 -3.70
CA SER A 10 25.17 58.93 -3.94
C SER A 10 24.16 58.39 -2.91
N PRO A 11 23.25 57.46 -3.27
CA PRO A 11 22.68 56.54 -2.29
C PRO A 11 23.43 55.21 -2.30
N ALA A 12 23.74 54.72 -1.11
CA ALA A 12 24.33 53.42 -0.84
C ALA A 12 23.52 52.29 -1.49
N LYS A 13 24.21 51.36 -2.16
CA LYS A 13 23.63 50.08 -2.59
C LYS A 13 23.48 49.20 -1.36
N ASP A 14 22.24 49.04 -0.90
CA ASP A 14 21.86 47.92 -0.04
C ASP A 14 22.14 46.61 -0.78
N GLY A 15 23.14 45.89 -0.30
CA GLY A 15 23.50 44.55 -0.75
C GLY A 15 22.44 43.55 -0.31
N CYS A 16 21.33 43.49 -1.03
CA CYS A 16 20.41 42.36 -0.92
C CYS A 16 21.00 41.20 -1.72
N SER A 17 21.62 40.24 -1.02
CA SER A 17 22.14 39.00 -1.58
C SER A 17 20.99 38.18 -2.17
N SER A 18 20.68 38.40 -3.45
CA SER A 18 19.79 37.52 -4.19
C SER A 18 20.55 36.22 -4.46
N LEU A 19 20.05 35.12 -3.85
CA LEU A 19 20.46 33.78 -4.25
C LEU A 19 20.32 33.65 -5.77
N PRO A 20 21.32 33.09 -6.48
CA PRO A 20 21.26 32.99 -7.92
C PRO A 20 20.03 32.17 -8.32
N ARG A 21 19.09 32.81 -9.02
CA ARG A 21 17.96 32.12 -9.66
C ARG A 21 18.56 31.11 -10.66
N ARG A 22 18.56 29.83 -10.29
CA ARG A 22 18.95 28.74 -11.20
C ARG A 22 18.08 28.85 -12.47
N PRO A 23 18.66 28.65 -13.66
CA PRO A 23 17.91 28.65 -14.91
C PRO A 23 16.77 27.62 -14.80
N SER A 24 15.59 28.01 -15.26
CA SER A 24 14.34 27.23 -15.19
C SER A 24 14.57 25.78 -15.61
N SER A 25 14.53 24.85 -14.64
CA SER A 25 14.71 23.40 -14.83
C SER A 25 13.59 22.72 -15.62
N LEU A 26 12.62 23.50 -16.14
CA LEU A 26 11.38 23.03 -16.75
C LEU A 26 11.52 22.49 -18.18
N SER A 27 12.69 22.59 -18.82
CA SER A 27 12.92 22.03 -20.16
C SER A 27 13.45 20.60 -20.16
N LYS A 28 13.86 20.07 -19.00
CA LYS A 28 14.40 18.71 -18.88
C LYS A 28 13.28 17.71 -18.57
N PRO A 29 13.41 16.43 -18.99
CA PRO A 29 12.52 15.37 -18.54
C PRO A 29 12.45 15.34 -17.00
N PRO A 30 11.27 15.11 -16.38
CA PRO A 30 11.09 15.24 -14.93
C PRO A 30 12.10 14.46 -14.08
N LEU A 31 12.37 13.19 -14.41
CA LEU A 31 13.35 12.36 -13.70
C LEU A 31 14.78 12.92 -13.76
N ARG A 32 15.13 13.57 -14.88
CA ARG A 32 16.43 14.22 -15.04
C ARG A 32 16.53 15.47 -14.18
N ALA A 33 15.47 16.28 -14.16
CA ALA A 33 15.39 17.46 -13.30
C ALA A 33 15.48 17.08 -11.80
N LEU A 34 14.82 15.99 -11.40
CA LEU A 34 14.90 15.46 -10.03
C LEU A 34 16.32 14.99 -9.67
N TYR A 35 17.02 14.27 -10.57
CA TYR A 35 18.41 13.90 -10.32
C TYR A 35 19.30 15.13 -10.12
N ASP A 36 19.20 16.12 -11.01
CA ASP A 36 20.01 17.34 -10.96
C ASP A 36 19.75 18.17 -9.69
N LEU A 37 18.54 18.08 -9.14
CA LEU A 37 18.16 18.76 -7.92
C LEU A 37 18.61 18.00 -6.67
N LEU A 38 18.38 16.69 -6.62
CA LEU A 38 18.49 15.89 -5.40
C LEU A 38 19.85 15.17 -5.24
N ILE A 39 20.38 14.62 -6.33
CA ILE A 39 21.55 13.73 -6.30
C ILE A 39 22.81 14.45 -6.78
N ALA A 40 22.73 15.19 -7.89
CA ALA A 40 23.89 15.85 -8.48
C ALA A 40 24.69 16.75 -7.51
N PRO A 41 24.06 17.53 -6.59
CA PRO A 41 24.81 18.35 -5.64
C PRO A 41 25.70 17.55 -4.68
N MET A 42 25.39 16.27 -4.46
CA MET A 42 26.10 15.37 -3.55
C MET A 42 26.91 14.29 -4.27
N GLU A 43 26.93 14.30 -5.61
CA GLU A 43 27.63 13.31 -6.45
C GLU A 43 29.10 13.15 -6.05
N GLY A 44 29.80 14.27 -5.82
CA GLY A 44 31.20 14.25 -5.39
C GLY A 44 31.42 13.45 -4.11
N GLY A 45 30.49 13.53 -3.15
CA GLY A 45 30.55 12.74 -1.91
C GLY A 45 30.19 11.27 -2.10
N LEU A 46 29.28 10.97 -3.04
CA LEU A 46 28.84 9.60 -3.38
C LEU A 46 29.90 8.82 -4.18
N MET A 47 30.73 9.51 -4.96
CA MET A 47 31.80 8.90 -5.76
C MET A 47 33.05 8.58 -4.92
N HIS A 48 33.39 9.44 -3.97
CA HIS A 48 34.65 9.38 -3.21
C HIS A 48 34.51 8.79 -1.79
N SER A 49 33.34 8.28 -1.41
CA SER A 49 33.17 7.64 -0.11
C SER A 49 34.10 6.43 -0.01
N SER A 50 35.09 6.51 0.89
CA SER A 50 36.04 5.46 1.23
C SER A 50 35.32 4.28 1.89
N GLY A 51 34.70 3.45 1.05
CA GLY A 51 34.02 2.21 1.42
C GLY A 51 34.26 1.14 0.35
N PRO A 52 33.72 -0.09 0.55
CA PRO A 52 33.87 -1.18 -0.41
C PRO A 52 33.61 -0.71 -1.84
N VAL A 53 34.60 -0.93 -2.72
CA VAL A 53 34.49 -0.63 -4.14
C VAL A 53 33.75 -1.81 -4.78
N GLY A 54 32.56 -1.59 -5.34
CA GLY A 54 31.76 -2.64 -5.99
C GLY A 54 30.26 -2.61 -5.67
N ARG A 55 29.52 -3.62 -6.17
CA ARG A 55 28.05 -3.78 -6.21
C ARG A 55 27.30 -3.80 -4.85
N HIS A 56 27.95 -3.43 -3.75
CA HIS A 56 27.40 -3.51 -2.39
C HIS A 56 27.41 -2.16 -1.66
N ARG A 57 27.56 -1.04 -2.37
CA ARG A 57 27.40 0.29 -1.76
C ARG A 57 25.94 0.50 -1.40
N GLN A 58 25.66 0.92 -0.18
CA GLN A 58 24.32 1.22 0.29
C GLN A 58 24.13 2.74 0.33
N LEU A 59 23.02 3.22 -0.22
CA LEU A 59 22.61 4.62 -0.12
C LEU A 59 21.39 4.71 0.80
N VAL A 60 21.59 5.32 1.96
CA VAL A 60 20.53 5.55 2.94
C VAL A 60 19.92 6.93 2.72
N LEU A 61 18.62 6.96 2.43
CA LEU A 61 17.84 8.15 2.13
C LEU A 61 16.98 8.49 3.35
N VAL A 62 17.13 9.71 3.88
CA VAL A 62 16.21 10.26 4.87
C VAL A 62 15.21 11.13 4.11
N LEU A 63 13.99 10.63 3.93
CA LEU A 63 12.97 11.24 3.08
C LEU A 63 11.88 11.93 3.91
N GLU A 64 11.25 12.94 3.33
CA GLU A 64 10.14 13.68 3.93
C GLU A 64 9.06 14.00 2.88
N GLY A 65 7.79 13.86 3.28
CA GLY A 65 6.63 14.18 2.45
C GLY A 65 6.66 13.51 1.06
N GLU A 66 6.41 14.31 0.03
CA GLU A 66 6.33 13.89 -1.37
C GLU A 66 7.61 13.22 -1.91
N LEU A 67 8.75 13.33 -1.22
CA LEU A 67 9.97 12.63 -1.61
C LEU A 67 9.81 11.11 -1.58
N TYR A 68 8.88 10.58 -0.77
CA TYR A 68 8.56 9.15 -0.75
C TYR A 68 7.94 8.63 -2.07
N LEU A 69 7.37 9.52 -2.89
CA LEU A 69 6.78 9.15 -4.18
C LEU A 69 7.79 9.20 -5.32
N ILE A 70 9.02 9.63 -5.07
CA ILE A 70 10.06 9.68 -6.09
C ILE A 70 10.64 8.27 -6.28
N PRO A 71 10.63 7.72 -7.51
CA PRO A 71 11.27 6.45 -7.79
C PRO A 71 12.79 6.65 -7.89
N PHE A 72 13.45 6.74 -6.72
CA PHE A 72 14.89 6.99 -6.62
C PHE A 72 15.70 5.98 -7.44
N ALA A 73 15.22 4.74 -7.56
CA ALA A 73 15.81 3.72 -8.42
C ALA A 73 16.02 4.21 -9.87
N LEU A 74 15.10 5.01 -10.42
CA LEU A 74 15.16 5.50 -11.81
C LEU A 74 15.99 6.75 -12.03
N LEU A 75 16.44 7.41 -10.96
CA LEU A 75 17.20 8.64 -11.11
C LEU A 75 18.54 8.31 -11.76
N LYS A 76 18.85 9.00 -12.87
CA LYS A 76 20.12 8.84 -13.60
C LYS A 76 20.75 10.17 -13.97
N GLY A 77 22.07 10.21 -13.91
CA GLY A 77 22.94 11.35 -14.23
C GLY A 77 23.00 11.65 -15.73
N SER A 78 23.60 12.78 -16.10
CA SER A 78 24.05 13.02 -17.49
C SER A 78 25.46 12.44 -17.69
N SER A 79 26.23 12.36 -16.59
CA SER A 79 27.58 11.82 -16.57
C SER A 79 27.63 10.30 -16.46
N SER A 80 26.53 9.64 -16.06
CA SER A 80 26.42 8.19 -15.97
C SER A 80 25.15 7.71 -16.66
N ASN A 81 25.26 6.63 -17.43
CA ASN A 81 24.13 5.96 -18.05
C ASN A 81 23.49 4.90 -17.12
N GLU A 82 24.00 4.77 -15.89
CA GLU A 82 23.50 3.83 -14.89
C GLU A 82 22.40 4.50 -14.05
N TYR A 83 21.36 3.74 -13.76
CA TYR A 83 20.34 4.09 -12.78
C TYR A 83 20.90 4.06 -11.36
N LEU A 84 20.29 4.79 -10.43
CA LEU A 84 20.78 4.88 -9.07
C LEU A 84 20.82 3.52 -8.35
N TYR A 85 19.85 2.63 -8.61
CA TYR A 85 19.82 1.29 -8.00
C TYR A 85 20.91 0.35 -8.55
N GLU A 86 21.43 0.60 -9.76
CA GLU A 86 22.54 -0.19 -10.33
C GLU A 86 23.86 0.17 -9.63
N ARG A 87 23.94 1.39 -9.10
CA ARG A 87 25.11 1.93 -8.38
C ARG A 87 25.04 1.67 -6.88
N PHE A 88 23.84 1.66 -6.30
CA PHE A 88 23.62 1.57 -4.86
C PHE A 88 22.44 0.68 -4.51
N SER A 89 22.57 -0.10 -3.44
CA SER A 89 21.42 -0.67 -2.74
C SER A 89 20.72 0.45 -1.97
N LEU A 90 19.49 0.78 -2.37
CA LEU A 90 18.74 1.93 -1.85
C LEU A 90 17.93 1.53 -0.61
N ILE A 91 18.01 2.33 0.45
CA ILE A 91 17.17 2.16 1.65
C ILE A 91 16.65 3.53 2.08
N ALA A 92 15.35 3.66 2.27
CA ALA A 92 14.75 4.83 2.90
C ALA A 92 14.59 4.59 4.42
N VAL A 93 14.92 5.58 5.23
CA VAL A 93 14.73 5.55 6.70
C VAL A 93 13.94 6.77 7.15
N PRO A 94 13.06 6.63 8.17
CA PRO A 94 12.25 7.74 8.64
C PRO A 94 13.06 8.82 9.37
N SER A 95 14.19 8.45 9.99
CA SER A 95 15.14 9.39 10.59
C SER A 95 16.52 8.74 10.78
N ILE A 96 17.57 9.56 10.82
CA ILE A 96 18.93 9.08 11.09
C ILE A 96 19.10 8.50 12.50
N ARG A 97 18.29 8.98 13.47
CA ARG A 97 18.35 8.54 14.87
C ARG A 97 18.00 7.06 15.05
N GLY A 98 17.17 6.51 14.16
CA GLY A 98 16.78 5.10 14.17
C GLY A 98 17.83 4.13 13.62
N MET A 99 18.90 4.59 12.96
CA MET A 99 19.90 3.70 12.36
C MET A 99 20.78 2.99 13.39
N GLY A 100 21.01 3.61 14.55
CA GLY A 100 21.89 3.07 15.61
C GLY A 100 21.34 1.81 16.30
N THR A 101 20.02 1.58 16.23
CA THR A 101 19.37 0.39 16.82
C THR A 101 19.36 -0.80 15.85
N ILE A 102 19.29 -0.56 14.54
CA ILE A 102 19.35 -1.58 13.47
C ILE A 102 20.73 -2.27 13.47
N SER A 103 21.81 -1.53 13.70
CA SER A 103 23.17 -2.08 13.72
C SER A 103 23.45 -2.99 14.93
N LYS A 104 22.82 -2.73 16.08
CA LYS A 104 23.04 -3.50 17.32
C LYS A 104 22.31 -4.86 17.34
N SER A 105 21.21 -5.03 16.61
CA SER A 105 20.55 -6.35 16.49
C SER A 105 21.36 -7.31 15.61
N HIS A 106 22.06 -6.78 14.60
CA HIS A 106 22.93 -7.55 13.70
C HIS A 106 24.17 -8.15 14.39
N SER A 107 24.61 -7.60 15.53
CA SER A 107 25.79 -8.10 16.23
C SER A 107 25.52 -9.32 17.14
N ARG A 108 24.26 -9.69 17.42
CA ARG A 108 23.96 -10.73 18.42
C ARG A 108 23.73 -12.15 17.91
N ARG A 109 23.72 -12.42 16.59
CA ARG A 109 23.68 -13.80 16.06
C ARG A 109 24.37 -13.92 14.69
N ALA A 110 25.69 -14.02 14.71
CA ALA A 110 26.47 -14.61 13.63
C ALA A 110 27.03 -15.96 14.12
N GLY A 111 26.12 -16.87 14.49
CA GLY A 111 26.42 -18.30 14.60
C GLY A 111 25.74 -19.00 13.42
N PRO A 112 26.20 -20.19 12.99
CA PRO A 112 25.57 -20.92 11.90
C PRO A 112 24.12 -21.21 12.30
N ALA A 113 23.16 -20.50 11.70
CA ALA A 113 21.76 -20.77 11.92
C ALA A 113 21.46 -22.12 11.28
N SER A 114 21.24 -23.12 12.13
CA SER A 114 20.70 -24.41 11.75
C SER A 114 19.50 -24.22 10.83
N CYS A 115 19.55 -24.83 9.65
CA CYS A 115 18.34 -25.25 8.95
C CYS A 115 17.48 -26.05 9.95
N GLY A 116 16.20 -25.70 10.14
CA GLY A 116 15.33 -26.50 11.02
C GLY A 116 14.05 -25.86 11.59
N GLY A 117 13.77 -24.59 11.36
CA GLY A 117 12.46 -24.00 11.71
C GLY A 117 11.86 -23.34 10.49
N VAL A 118 10.65 -23.75 10.09
CA VAL A 118 9.88 -23.00 9.08
C VAL A 118 9.61 -21.64 9.73
N SER A 119 10.32 -20.61 9.27
CA SER A 119 10.07 -19.26 9.75
C SER A 119 8.62 -18.92 9.42
N MET A 120 7.80 -18.68 10.44
CA MET A 120 6.38 -18.37 10.22
C MET A 120 6.26 -17.14 9.33
N ALA A 121 5.51 -17.28 8.24
CA ALA A 121 5.16 -16.21 7.33
C ALA A 121 3.66 -15.94 7.40
N ALA A 122 3.28 -14.68 7.32
CA ALA A 122 1.89 -14.23 7.22
C ALA A 122 1.66 -13.70 5.81
N VAL A 123 0.98 -14.47 4.97
CA VAL A 123 0.64 -14.06 3.61
C VAL A 123 -0.86 -13.78 3.56
N VAL A 124 -1.24 -12.56 3.20
CA VAL A 124 -2.63 -12.11 3.12
C VAL A 124 -2.97 -11.85 1.66
N GLY A 125 -4.06 -12.42 1.16
CA GLY A 125 -4.41 -12.36 -0.27
C GLY A 125 -5.90 -12.12 -0.50
N ASN A 126 -6.24 -11.19 -1.40
CA ASN A 126 -7.61 -10.95 -1.88
C ASN A 126 -8.73 -11.13 -0.82
N PRO A 127 -8.77 -10.29 0.23
CA PRO A 127 -9.82 -10.37 1.25
C PRO A 127 -11.22 -10.24 0.66
N ARG A 128 -12.19 -10.95 1.23
CA ARG A 128 -13.56 -10.99 0.71
C ARG A 128 -14.37 -9.84 1.30
N LEU A 129 -14.79 -8.91 0.46
CA LEU A 129 -15.60 -7.76 0.88
C LEU A 129 -17.10 -7.95 0.58
N PRO A 130 -18.01 -7.45 1.44
CA PRO A 130 -19.44 -7.36 1.13
C PRO A 130 -19.70 -6.42 -0.06
N SER A 131 -20.75 -6.67 -0.84
CA SER A 131 -21.12 -5.82 -1.99
C SER A 131 -21.30 -4.35 -1.61
N SER A 132 -21.90 -4.07 -0.44
CA SER A 132 -22.07 -2.70 0.06
C SER A 132 -20.74 -1.95 0.24
N VAL A 133 -19.66 -2.65 0.61
CA VAL A 133 -18.31 -2.06 0.71
C VAL A 133 -17.68 -1.93 -0.68
N MET A 134 -17.80 -2.95 -1.53
CA MET A 134 -17.25 -2.93 -2.88
C MET A 134 -17.82 -1.77 -3.70
N ASP A 135 -19.13 -1.56 -3.67
CA ASP A 135 -19.82 -0.51 -4.43
C ASP A 135 -19.49 0.89 -3.91
N ARG A 136 -19.42 1.04 -2.58
CA ARG A 136 -19.14 2.33 -1.93
C ARG A 136 -17.71 2.82 -2.12
N TRP A 137 -16.74 1.91 -2.12
CA TRP A 137 -15.31 2.23 -2.13
C TRP A 137 -14.59 1.84 -3.42
N LEU A 138 -15.30 1.21 -4.35
CA LEU A 138 -14.75 0.67 -5.61
C LEU A 138 -13.65 -0.36 -5.37
N TRP A 139 -13.74 -1.13 -4.28
CA TRP A 139 -12.81 -2.21 -3.94
C TRP A 139 -13.37 -3.54 -4.44
N GLY A 140 -13.30 -3.77 -5.75
CA GLY A 140 -13.71 -5.03 -6.35
C GLY A 140 -12.77 -6.20 -6.02
N PRO A 141 -13.11 -7.43 -6.45
CA PRO A 141 -12.24 -8.60 -6.33
C PRO A 141 -10.87 -8.38 -7.02
N MET A 142 -9.80 -8.92 -6.44
CA MET A 142 -8.42 -8.83 -6.95
C MET A 142 -7.84 -10.22 -7.22
N PRO A 143 -8.23 -10.89 -8.33
CA PRO A 143 -7.71 -12.22 -8.63
C PRO A 143 -6.18 -12.24 -8.80
N SER A 144 -5.58 -11.18 -9.33
CA SER A 144 -4.11 -11.08 -9.46
C SER A 144 -3.40 -11.09 -8.10
N ALA A 145 -3.98 -10.43 -7.10
CA ALA A 145 -3.48 -10.41 -5.74
C ALA A 145 -3.62 -11.78 -5.05
N GLU A 146 -4.70 -12.51 -5.34
CA GLU A 146 -4.88 -13.88 -4.86
C GLU A 146 -3.83 -14.84 -5.44
N GLU A 147 -3.59 -14.78 -6.75
CA GLU A 147 -2.55 -15.57 -7.42
C GLU A 147 -1.16 -15.29 -6.85
N GLU A 148 -0.85 -14.02 -6.57
CA GLU A 148 0.43 -13.64 -5.95
C GLU A 148 0.54 -14.18 -4.51
N ALA A 149 -0.52 -14.06 -3.70
CA ALA A 149 -0.54 -14.59 -2.35
C ALA A 149 -0.34 -16.11 -2.33
N LEU A 150 -0.99 -16.85 -3.24
CA LEU A 150 -0.80 -18.30 -3.37
C LEU A 150 0.66 -18.63 -3.70
N MET A 151 1.24 -17.98 -4.71
CA MET A 151 2.64 -18.18 -5.09
C MET A 151 3.61 -17.89 -3.93
N VAL A 152 3.44 -16.77 -3.23
CA VAL A 152 4.31 -16.38 -2.11
C VAL A 152 4.16 -17.37 -0.95
N SER A 153 2.94 -17.83 -0.69
CA SER A 153 2.68 -18.80 0.36
C SER A 153 3.32 -20.17 0.08
N GLU A 154 3.35 -20.60 -1.18
CA GLU A 154 4.07 -21.80 -1.63
C GLU A 154 5.59 -21.66 -1.42
N LEU A 155 6.17 -20.52 -1.82
CA LEU A 155 7.60 -20.24 -1.64
C LEU A 155 8.02 -20.22 -0.16
N LEU A 156 7.14 -19.70 0.71
CA LEU A 156 7.41 -19.58 2.15
C LEU A 156 6.94 -20.80 2.96
N GLY A 157 6.27 -21.76 2.33
CA GLY A 157 5.75 -22.97 2.98
C GLY A 157 4.67 -22.69 4.04
N CYS A 158 3.82 -21.68 3.83
CA CYS A 158 2.75 -21.31 4.76
C CYS A 158 1.36 -21.38 4.11
N GLN A 159 0.30 -21.38 4.92
CA GLN A 159 -1.06 -21.24 4.42
C GLN A 159 -1.43 -19.75 4.33
N PRO A 160 -1.91 -19.26 3.17
CA PRO A 160 -2.31 -17.86 3.05
C PRO A 160 -3.63 -17.59 3.75
N LEU A 161 -3.73 -16.41 4.37
CA LEU A 161 -4.98 -15.83 4.83
C LEU A 161 -5.67 -15.14 3.65
N ALA A 162 -6.48 -15.90 2.92
CA ALA A 162 -7.18 -15.42 1.72
C ALA A 162 -8.71 -15.42 1.84
N GLY A 163 -9.37 -14.58 1.02
CA GLY A 163 -10.84 -14.50 0.95
C GLY A 163 -11.48 -14.30 2.33
N SER A 164 -12.47 -15.11 2.67
CA SER A 164 -13.19 -15.01 3.96
C SER A 164 -12.32 -15.24 5.20
N SER A 165 -11.10 -15.79 5.05
CA SER A 165 -10.21 -16.03 6.18
C SER A 165 -9.34 -14.84 6.56
N ALA A 166 -9.19 -13.86 5.66
CA ALA A 166 -8.35 -12.66 5.83
C ALA A 166 -8.96 -11.60 6.76
N THR A 167 -9.43 -12.00 7.94
CA THR A 167 -10.05 -11.08 8.91
C THR A 167 -9.00 -10.34 9.73
N LYS A 168 -9.40 -9.18 10.29
CA LYS A 168 -8.52 -8.32 11.09
C LYS A 168 -7.87 -9.08 12.25
N GLU A 169 -8.61 -9.87 13.02
CA GLU A 169 -8.05 -10.62 14.16
C GLU A 169 -7.04 -11.68 13.71
N ARG A 170 -7.36 -12.42 12.64
CA ARG A 170 -6.46 -13.48 12.15
C ARG A 170 -5.17 -12.89 11.60
N VAL A 171 -5.26 -11.79 10.86
CA VAL A 171 -4.09 -11.08 10.34
C VAL A 171 -3.25 -10.54 11.49
N MET A 172 -3.84 -9.83 12.46
CA MET A 172 -3.10 -9.30 13.61
C MET A 172 -2.44 -10.42 14.42
N SER A 173 -3.14 -11.53 14.67
CA SER A 173 -2.59 -12.71 15.35
C SER A 173 -1.39 -13.29 14.59
N ALA A 174 -1.52 -13.50 13.27
CA ALA A 174 -0.43 -14.00 12.44
C ALA A 174 0.79 -13.07 12.43
N LEU A 175 0.58 -11.75 12.37
CA LEU A 175 1.66 -10.76 12.40
C LEU A 175 2.50 -10.82 13.68
N THR A 176 1.92 -11.14 14.82
CA THR A 176 2.66 -11.26 16.10
C THR A 176 3.59 -12.47 16.16
N GLN A 177 3.42 -13.44 15.26
CA GLN A 177 4.18 -14.69 15.22
C GLN A 177 5.09 -14.79 13.98
N ALA A 178 4.80 -14.02 12.93
CA ALA A 178 5.51 -14.09 11.66
C ALA A 178 6.81 -13.29 11.64
N GLU A 179 7.84 -13.82 10.98
CA GLU A 179 9.05 -13.05 10.66
C GLU A 179 8.94 -12.37 9.29
N CYS A 180 8.02 -12.78 8.43
CA CYS A 180 7.77 -12.17 7.13
C CYS A 180 6.26 -11.98 6.92
N ALA A 181 5.85 -10.79 6.49
CA ALA A 181 4.47 -10.48 6.17
C ALA A 181 4.36 -10.00 4.73
N HIS A 182 3.46 -10.60 3.94
CA HIS A 182 3.17 -10.22 2.56
C HIS A 182 1.70 -9.84 2.43
N PHE A 183 1.42 -8.63 1.98
CA PHE A 183 0.06 -8.11 1.81
C PHE A 183 -0.26 -7.94 0.33
N ALA A 184 -1.09 -8.86 -0.18
CA ALA A 184 -1.72 -8.80 -1.48
C ALA A 184 -3.20 -8.44 -1.34
N THR A 185 -3.46 -7.18 -1.00
CA THR A 185 -4.81 -6.64 -0.76
C THR A 185 -4.93 -5.18 -1.21
N HIS A 186 -6.14 -4.63 -1.16
CA HIS A 186 -6.39 -3.20 -1.32
C HIS A 186 -5.73 -2.44 -0.16
N ILE A 187 -5.08 -1.34 -0.49
CA ILE A 187 -4.49 -0.43 0.49
C ILE A 187 -5.19 0.92 0.35
N SER A 188 -5.82 1.40 1.42
CA SER A 188 -6.34 2.76 1.46
C SER A 188 -5.22 3.71 1.85
N TRP A 189 -4.49 4.24 0.86
CA TRP A 189 -3.40 5.19 1.11
C TRP A 189 -3.88 6.47 1.81
N LYS A 190 -5.10 6.93 1.50
CA LYS A 190 -5.69 8.10 2.18
C LYS A 190 -5.93 7.86 3.67
N LEU A 191 -6.28 6.62 4.05
CA LEU A 191 -6.55 6.26 5.45
C LEU A 191 -5.34 5.62 6.13
N ALA A 192 -4.22 5.44 5.42
CA ALA A 192 -3.08 4.64 5.86
C ALA A 192 -3.53 3.29 6.46
N ALA A 193 -4.30 2.53 5.69
CA ALA A 193 -4.93 1.29 6.16
C ALA A 193 -4.90 0.16 5.13
N LEU A 194 -4.78 -1.07 5.61
CA LEU A 194 -4.94 -2.29 4.83
C LEU A 194 -6.40 -2.74 4.88
N VAL A 195 -6.97 -3.07 3.73
CA VAL A 195 -8.35 -3.55 3.63
C VAL A 195 -8.37 -5.06 3.82
N LEU A 196 -9.27 -5.56 4.67
CA LEU A 196 -9.38 -6.94 5.12
C LEU A 196 -10.84 -7.40 5.06
N THR A 197 -11.08 -8.66 5.37
CA THR A 197 -12.43 -9.23 5.44
C THR A 197 -13.10 -8.81 6.76
N PRO A 198 -14.31 -8.23 6.75
CA PRO A 198 -15.06 -7.97 7.97
C PRO A 198 -15.44 -9.28 8.67
N ASN A 199 -15.60 -9.24 9.99
CA ASN A 199 -16.01 -10.43 10.71
C ASN A 199 -17.46 -10.82 10.42
N PRO A 200 -17.75 -12.13 10.35
CA PRO A 200 -19.11 -12.60 10.13
C PRO A 200 -20.05 -12.33 11.33
N GLU A 201 -19.53 -12.05 12.53
CA GLU A 201 -20.31 -11.92 13.77
C GLU A 201 -20.85 -10.50 14.03
N SER A 202 -20.43 -9.51 13.26
CA SER A 202 -20.83 -8.10 13.44
C SER A 202 -22.02 -7.67 12.59
N VAL A 203 -22.56 -8.55 11.73
CA VAL A 203 -23.78 -8.26 10.96
C VAL A 203 -25.00 -8.42 11.88
N PRO A 204 -25.67 -7.34 12.31
CA PRO A 204 -26.91 -7.47 13.07
C PRO A 204 -28.03 -7.73 12.05
N GLY A 205 -28.28 -9.00 11.69
CA GLY A 205 -29.42 -9.30 10.81
C GLY A 205 -29.46 -10.66 10.10
N GLY A 206 -28.42 -11.49 10.20
CA GLY A 206 -28.40 -12.81 9.56
C GLY A 206 -29.04 -13.89 10.44
N ALA A 207 -30.37 -14.01 10.42
CA ALA A 207 -31.07 -15.13 11.04
C ALA A 207 -30.47 -16.47 10.58
N GLY A 208 -29.92 -17.23 11.53
CA GLY A 208 -29.40 -18.56 11.29
C GLY A 208 -30.51 -19.48 10.77
N THR A 209 -30.37 -19.93 9.53
CA THR A 209 -31.11 -21.09 9.01
C THR A 209 -30.50 -22.37 9.58
N GLY A 210 -30.69 -22.56 10.90
CA GLY A 210 -30.52 -23.84 11.55
C GLY A 210 -31.64 -24.77 11.11
N GLY A 211 -31.38 -25.58 10.08
CA GLY A 211 -32.28 -26.65 9.66
C GLY A 211 -32.55 -27.63 10.79
N ARG A 212 -33.74 -27.52 11.39
CA ARG A 212 -34.33 -28.55 12.25
C ARG A 212 -35.52 -29.18 11.53
N GLY A 213 -35.35 -30.45 11.16
CA GLY A 213 -36.42 -31.29 10.64
C GLY A 213 -37.40 -31.72 11.75
N ALA A 214 -38.67 -31.73 11.38
CA ALA A 214 -39.80 -32.55 11.87
C ALA A 214 -41.05 -31.90 11.23
N GLY A 215 -41.93 -32.56 10.49
CA GLY A 215 -42.50 -33.89 10.71
C GLY A 215 -44.00 -33.72 10.99
N GLY A 216 -44.82 -33.80 9.93
CA GLY A 216 -46.22 -34.27 9.96
C GLY A 216 -47.32 -33.36 10.55
N GLY A 217 -48.39 -33.12 9.78
CA GLY A 217 -49.66 -32.64 10.33
C GLY A 217 -50.68 -32.17 9.28
N ARG A 218 -51.79 -32.90 9.14
CA ARG A 218 -52.85 -32.76 8.13
C ARG A 218 -53.92 -31.71 8.49
N ARG A 219 -54.51 -31.14 7.43
CA ARG A 219 -55.95 -30.81 7.18
C ARG A 219 -56.69 -29.84 8.12
N GLY A 220 -57.30 -28.83 7.50
CA GLY A 220 -58.49 -28.11 8.02
C GLY A 220 -59.06 -27.16 6.97
N SER A 221 -60.27 -27.45 6.48
CA SER A 221 -61.04 -26.70 5.48
C SER A 221 -62.17 -25.94 6.15
N GLY A 222 -62.53 -24.75 5.63
CA GLY A 222 -63.88 -24.21 5.72
C GLY A 222 -63.99 -22.77 6.25
N GLY A 223 -64.78 -21.94 5.56
CA GLY A 223 -65.36 -20.72 6.15
C GLY A 223 -65.56 -19.54 5.21
N ARG A 224 -66.62 -19.58 4.38
CA ARG A 224 -67.17 -18.42 3.67
C ARG A 224 -67.91 -17.48 4.64
N GLY A 225 -67.84 -16.16 4.43
CA GLY A 225 -68.72 -15.17 5.03
C GLY A 225 -68.74 -13.88 4.22
N ARG A 226 -69.93 -13.42 3.83
CA ARG A 226 -70.19 -12.40 2.78
C ARG A 226 -71.09 -11.30 3.34
N LYS A 227 -70.74 -10.04 3.00
CA LYS A 227 -71.56 -8.81 2.85
C LYS A 227 -72.24 -8.14 4.05
N GLY A 228 -72.02 -6.81 4.11
CA GLY A 228 -72.95 -5.79 4.60
C GLY A 228 -72.46 -4.40 4.17
N SER A 229 -73.30 -3.65 3.44
CA SER A 229 -73.00 -2.38 2.73
C SER A 229 -74.06 -1.35 3.09
N PHE A 230 -73.68 -0.11 3.39
CA PHE A 230 -74.42 1.16 3.22
C PHE A 230 -73.38 2.28 3.45
N GLY A 231 -73.26 3.41 2.74
CA GLY A 231 -73.97 4.03 1.61
C GLY A 231 -73.50 5.50 1.50
N SER A 232 -73.63 6.10 0.31
CA SER A 232 -73.45 7.52 -0.08
C SER A 232 -72.02 7.95 -0.48
N SER A 233 -71.65 7.96 -1.77
CA SER A 233 -72.06 8.84 -2.88
C SER A 233 -71.43 10.23 -2.81
N TYR A 234 -70.31 10.45 -3.51
CA TYR A 234 -70.09 11.56 -4.45
C TYR A 234 -68.97 11.17 -5.45
N THR A 235 -69.27 11.30 -6.75
CA THR A 235 -68.38 10.99 -7.88
C THR A 235 -67.43 12.17 -8.12
N ILE A 236 -66.11 11.94 -8.08
CA ILE A 236 -65.07 12.89 -8.53
C ILE A 236 -64.42 12.31 -9.80
N PRO A 237 -64.27 13.08 -10.90
CA PRO A 237 -63.71 12.58 -12.16
C PRO A 237 -62.25 12.16 -12.06
N GLU A 238 -61.98 11.11 -12.83
CA GLU A 238 -60.71 10.45 -13.08
C GLU A 238 -59.64 11.42 -13.63
N SER A 239 -58.62 11.72 -12.83
CA SER A 239 -57.26 12.01 -13.32
C SER A 239 -56.27 12.11 -12.15
N LEU A 240 -55.18 11.34 -12.29
CA LEU A 240 -53.96 11.31 -11.46
C LEU A 240 -54.06 10.53 -10.13
N HIS A 241 -54.04 9.20 -10.25
CA HIS A 241 -53.60 8.30 -9.17
C HIS A 241 -52.19 8.71 -8.73
N LEU A 242 -52.08 9.27 -7.52
CA LEU A 242 -50.82 9.20 -6.77
C LEU A 242 -50.57 7.72 -6.45
N GLN A 243 -49.46 7.17 -6.93
CA GLN A 243 -48.85 6.02 -6.28
C GLN A 243 -48.12 6.55 -5.05
N ASP A 244 -48.69 6.26 -3.89
CA ASP A 244 -48.05 6.29 -2.60
C ASP A 244 -46.96 5.19 -2.58
N ASP A 245 -45.79 5.49 -3.14
CA ASP A 245 -44.60 4.65 -2.98
C ASP A 245 -44.03 4.89 -1.57
N GLY A 246 -44.67 4.27 -0.59
CA GLY A 246 -44.15 4.11 0.77
C GLY A 246 -42.93 3.17 0.80
N SER A 247 -41.86 3.52 0.08
CA SER A 247 -40.58 2.79 0.08
C SER A 247 -39.34 3.64 0.40
N ASP A 248 -39.52 4.89 0.86
CA ASP A 248 -38.40 5.76 1.28
C ASP A 248 -38.03 5.63 2.77
N ALA A 249 -38.30 4.47 3.37
CA ALA A 249 -37.87 4.14 4.72
C ALA A 249 -37.24 2.75 4.74
N GLU A 250 -35.93 2.70 4.46
CA GLU A 250 -34.92 1.66 4.79
C GLU A 250 -33.87 1.59 3.66
N SER A 251 -33.09 2.66 3.47
CA SER A 251 -31.75 2.54 2.89
C SER A 251 -30.74 3.11 3.89
N ILE A 252 -30.80 2.58 5.10
CA ILE A 252 -29.64 2.64 5.99
C ILE A 252 -28.61 1.75 5.30
N CYS A 253 -27.58 2.39 4.73
CA CYS A 253 -26.46 1.70 4.07
C CYS A 253 -25.90 0.64 5.02
N ASP A 254 -26.25 -0.63 4.80
CA ASP A 254 -25.85 -1.80 5.58
C ASP A 254 -24.38 -2.18 5.28
N SER A 255 -23.51 -1.16 5.33
CA SER A 255 -22.06 -1.31 5.20
C SER A 255 -21.48 -1.45 6.61
N PRO A 256 -20.68 -2.48 6.89
CA PRO A 256 -20.02 -2.62 8.18
C PRO A 256 -19.20 -1.36 8.51
N PRO A 257 -18.99 -1.03 9.79
CA PRO A 257 -18.14 0.07 10.18
C PRO A 257 -16.70 -0.18 9.72
N LEU A 258 -15.98 0.90 9.37
CA LEU A 258 -14.61 0.83 8.84
C LEU A 258 -13.65 0.01 9.73
N GLN A 259 -13.81 0.07 11.05
CA GLN A 259 -12.94 -0.59 12.01
C GLN A 259 -12.93 -2.12 11.88
N GLU A 260 -14.00 -2.71 11.34
CA GLU A 260 -14.13 -4.16 11.19
C GLU A 260 -13.33 -4.73 10.02
N PHE A 261 -13.06 -3.92 9.00
CA PHE A 261 -12.40 -4.36 7.78
C PHE A 261 -11.17 -3.53 7.41
N LEU A 262 -10.84 -2.48 8.17
CA LEU A 262 -9.59 -1.75 8.02
C LEU A 262 -8.62 -2.10 9.16
N LEU A 263 -7.41 -2.52 8.79
CA LEU A 263 -6.25 -2.54 9.68
C LEU A 263 -5.49 -1.23 9.47
N THR A 264 -5.73 -0.26 10.35
CA THR A 264 -5.17 1.09 10.25
C THR A 264 -3.76 1.17 10.80
N ALA A 265 -3.04 2.24 10.46
CA ALA A 265 -1.76 2.58 11.08
C ALA A 265 -1.83 2.62 12.63
N ALA A 266 -2.95 3.09 13.21
CA ALA A 266 -3.14 3.10 14.65
C ALA A 266 -3.22 1.68 15.23
N ASP A 267 -4.01 0.80 14.60
CA ASP A 267 -4.09 -0.61 15.03
C ASP A 267 -2.73 -1.31 14.95
N ILE A 268 -1.92 -1.01 13.93
CA ILE A 268 -0.58 -1.58 13.75
C ILE A 268 0.38 -1.08 14.83
N LEU A 269 0.31 0.20 15.21
CA LEU A 269 1.17 0.80 16.23
C LEU A 269 1.03 0.15 17.61
N ASP A 270 -0.15 -0.39 17.91
CA ASP A 270 -0.42 -1.08 19.18
C ASP A 270 0.16 -2.51 19.22
N LEU A 271 0.67 -3.02 18.09
CA LEU A 271 1.27 -4.35 18.00
C LEU A 271 2.74 -4.37 18.46
N ARG A 272 3.21 -5.57 18.80
CA ARG A 272 4.63 -5.89 18.97
C ARG A 272 5.01 -6.98 17.97
N LEU A 273 5.68 -6.58 16.91
CA LEU A 273 5.95 -7.43 15.75
C LEU A 273 7.38 -7.97 15.77
N PRO A 274 7.59 -9.31 15.67
CA PRO A 274 8.90 -9.89 15.40
C PRO A 274 9.27 -9.84 13.90
N VAL A 275 8.43 -9.23 13.07
CA VAL A 275 8.54 -9.20 11.61
C VAL A 275 9.86 -8.57 11.16
N LYS A 276 10.61 -9.26 10.33
CA LYS A 276 11.83 -8.77 9.68
C LYS A 276 11.52 -8.01 8.40
N LEU A 277 10.51 -8.44 7.66
CA LEU A 277 10.11 -7.86 6.39
C LEU A 277 8.59 -7.82 6.24
N VAL A 278 8.07 -6.63 5.96
CA VAL A 278 6.69 -6.42 5.48
C VAL A 278 6.73 -6.05 4.00
N VAL A 279 5.91 -6.67 3.17
CA VAL A 279 5.76 -6.34 1.75
C VAL A 279 4.34 -5.83 1.51
N LEU A 280 4.21 -4.63 0.98
CA LEU A 280 2.96 -3.98 0.60
C LEU A 280 2.87 -3.89 -0.92
N GLY A 281 2.06 -4.75 -1.53
CA GLY A 281 1.87 -4.80 -2.97
C GLY A 281 0.91 -3.73 -3.52
N SER A 282 1.00 -3.48 -4.82
CA SER A 282 0.07 -2.63 -5.57
C SER A 282 -0.44 -3.41 -6.79
N TYR A 283 -1.76 -3.42 -6.99
CA TYR A 283 -2.43 -4.27 -8.00
C TYR A 283 -3.20 -3.42 -9.00
N GLN A 284 -3.40 -3.90 -10.22
CA GLN A 284 -4.11 -3.12 -11.25
C GLN A 284 -5.56 -2.85 -10.85
N GLU A 285 -6.14 -3.78 -10.10
CA GLU A 285 -7.47 -3.72 -9.52
C GLU A 285 -7.55 -2.77 -8.31
N SER A 286 -6.43 -2.30 -7.76
CA SER A 286 -6.44 -1.35 -6.64
C SER A 286 -6.93 0.03 -7.10
N SER A 287 -7.95 0.55 -6.41
CA SER A 287 -8.62 1.81 -6.79
C SER A 287 -7.92 3.07 -6.29
N SER A 288 -6.91 2.92 -5.42
CA SER A 288 -6.31 4.02 -4.66
C SER A 288 -4.94 4.43 -5.20
N LYS A 289 -4.80 5.71 -5.54
CA LYS A 289 -3.49 6.29 -5.85
C LYS A 289 -2.63 6.34 -4.59
N VAL A 290 -1.37 5.92 -4.70
CA VAL A 290 -0.39 6.03 -3.62
C VAL A 290 -0.20 7.51 -3.25
N THR A 291 -0.26 7.80 -1.94
CA THR A 291 -0.06 9.15 -1.39
C THR A 291 1.14 9.14 -0.44
N ALA A 292 1.86 10.27 -0.37
CA ALA A 292 3.02 10.39 0.51
C ALA A 292 2.64 10.12 1.97
N ASP A 293 1.57 10.74 2.46
CA ASP A 293 1.08 10.55 3.83
C ASP A 293 0.68 9.11 4.12
N GLY A 294 0.07 8.42 3.16
CA GLY A 294 -0.28 7.00 3.29
C GLY A 294 0.94 6.09 3.42
N VAL A 295 1.93 6.28 2.54
CA VAL A 295 3.20 5.53 2.58
C VAL A 295 3.91 5.80 3.90
N VAL A 296 4.03 7.08 4.29
CA VAL A 296 4.67 7.49 5.55
C VAL A 296 3.94 6.89 6.75
N GLY A 297 2.61 6.97 6.78
CA GLY A 297 1.78 6.47 7.88
C GLY A 297 1.93 4.97 8.08
N LEU A 298 1.75 4.17 7.03
CA LEU A 298 1.86 2.71 7.11
C LEU A 298 3.30 2.25 7.40
N THR A 299 4.30 2.79 6.70
CA THR A 299 5.69 2.39 6.90
C THR A 299 6.18 2.73 8.31
N ARG A 300 5.86 3.92 8.82
CA ARG A 300 6.21 4.29 10.20
C ARG A 300 5.48 3.44 11.23
N ALA A 301 4.20 3.11 11.00
CA ALA A 301 3.45 2.26 11.90
C ALA A 301 4.09 0.87 12.03
N PHE A 302 4.39 0.20 10.91
CA PHE A 302 5.05 -1.09 10.92
C PHE A 302 6.43 -1.05 11.58
N LEU A 303 7.26 -0.05 11.22
CA LEU A 303 8.60 0.10 11.79
C LEU A 303 8.55 0.36 13.30
N ALA A 304 7.61 1.20 13.77
CA ALA A 304 7.43 1.50 15.19
C ALA A 304 6.88 0.30 15.98
N ALA A 305 6.03 -0.51 15.36
CA ALA A 305 5.52 -1.77 15.93
C ALA A 305 6.59 -2.87 16.03
N GLY A 306 7.77 -2.70 15.41
CA GLY A 306 8.91 -3.61 15.53
C GLY A 306 9.38 -4.23 14.21
N ALA A 307 8.71 -3.94 13.08
CA ALA A 307 9.16 -4.43 11.79
C ALA A 307 10.55 -3.88 11.45
N GLN A 308 11.46 -4.71 10.92
CA GLN A 308 12.83 -4.25 10.60
C GLN A 308 12.92 -3.56 9.23
N CYS A 309 12.05 -3.93 8.29
CA CYS A 309 12.03 -3.41 6.94
C CYS A 309 10.61 -3.47 6.37
N VAL A 310 10.25 -2.47 5.56
CA VAL A 310 9.00 -2.42 4.82
C VAL A 310 9.33 -2.17 3.35
N LEU A 311 8.92 -3.07 2.46
CA LEU A 311 8.96 -2.91 1.02
C LEU A 311 7.57 -2.47 0.55
N VAL A 312 7.52 -1.43 -0.28
CA VAL A 312 6.26 -0.85 -0.78
C VAL A 312 6.35 -0.70 -2.29
N SER A 313 5.32 -1.13 -2.99
CA SER A 313 5.14 -0.84 -4.42
C SER A 313 4.38 0.48 -4.59
N LEU A 314 4.95 1.40 -5.37
CA LEU A 314 4.42 2.74 -5.64
C LEU A 314 3.38 2.78 -6.75
N TRP A 315 3.34 1.76 -7.63
CA TRP A 315 2.34 1.66 -8.67
C TRP A 315 2.15 0.22 -9.16
N PRO A 316 0.98 -0.12 -9.71
CA PRO A 316 0.73 -1.43 -10.31
C PRO A 316 1.60 -1.69 -11.55
N VAL A 317 2.08 -2.93 -11.69
CA VAL A 317 2.80 -3.42 -12.87
C VAL A 317 2.01 -4.55 -13.54
N PRO A 318 2.34 -4.94 -14.79
CA PRO A 318 1.73 -6.11 -15.41
C PRO A 318 1.92 -7.37 -14.54
N VAL A 319 0.88 -8.18 -14.39
CA VAL A 319 0.86 -9.36 -13.51
C VAL A 319 2.04 -10.30 -13.78
N SER A 320 2.37 -10.54 -15.05
CA SER A 320 3.51 -11.38 -15.44
C SER A 320 4.87 -10.80 -15.02
N ALA A 321 5.03 -9.47 -15.04
CA ALA A 321 6.23 -8.81 -14.53
C ALA A 321 6.31 -8.93 -12.99
N SER A 322 5.19 -8.73 -12.29
CA SER A 322 5.12 -8.93 -10.83
C SER A 322 5.51 -10.36 -10.45
N LYS A 323 4.99 -11.37 -11.14
CA LYS A 323 5.32 -12.79 -10.90
C LYS A 323 6.82 -13.05 -11.01
N VAL A 324 7.48 -12.52 -12.04
CA VAL A 324 8.93 -12.65 -12.21
C VAL A 324 9.68 -11.94 -11.07
N PHE A 325 9.24 -10.73 -10.71
CA PHE A 325 9.82 -9.94 -9.62
C PHE A 325 9.72 -10.66 -8.27
N VAL A 326 8.51 -11.04 -7.87
CA VAL A 326 8.18 -11.66 -6.58
C VAL A 326 8.91 -12.98 -6.43
N HIS A 327 8.91 -13.81 -7.48
CA HIS A 327 9.66 -15.08 -7.48
C HIS A 327 11.16 -14.83 -7.30
N ALA A 328 11.76 -13.91 -8.06
CA ALA A 328 13.19 -13.59 -7.95
C ALA A 328 13.53 -13.03 -6.56
N PHE A 329 12.69 -12.14 -6.03
CA PHE A 329 12.87 -11.50 -4.73
C PHE A 329 12.84 -12.52 -3.59
N TYR A 330 11.78 -13.34 -3.49
CA TYR A 330 11.66 -14.34 -2.42
C TYR A 330 12.69 -15.47 -2.57
N THR A 331 13.02 -15.89 -3.79
CA THR A 331 14.11 -16.85 -4.02
C THR A 331 15.43 -16.32 -3.46
N ALA A 332 15.76 -15.06 -3.74
CA ALA A 332 16.97 -14.44 -3.22
C ALA A 332 16.94 -14.34 -1.68
N LEU A 333 15.80 -14.00 -1.07
CA LEU A 333 15.65 -13.96 0.38
C LEU A 333 15.84 -15.33 1.03
N LEU A 334 15.24 -16.38 0.47
CA LEU A 334 15.39 -17.76 0.94
C LEU A 334 16.85 -18.26 0.81
N ASN A 335 17.60 -17.74 -0.15
CA ASN A 335 19.04 -17.96 -0.29
C ASN A 335 19.90 -17.14 0.69
N GLY A 336 19.29 -16.42 1.64
CA GLY A 336 19.98 -15.68 2.69
C GLY A 336 20.47 -14.29 2.28
N THR A 337 20.04 -13.76 1.13
CA THR A 337 20.37 -12.38 0.75
C THR A 337 19.57 -11.37 1.56
N LYS A 338 20.16 -10.19 1.79
CA LYS A 338 19.47 -9.09 2.48
C LYS A 338 18.37 -8.51 1.58
N ALA A 339 17.26 -8.04 2.18
CA ALA A 339 16.12 -7.49 1.44
C ALA A 339 16.49 -6.42 0.41
N SER A 340 17.40 -5.49 0.75
CA SER A 340 17.80 -4.43 -0.18
C SER A 340 18.64 -4.91 -1.37
N ALA A 341 19.34 -6.05 -1.22
CA ALA A 341 20.08 -6.70 -2.31
C ALA A 341 19.14 -7.58 -3.14
N ALA A 342 18.27 -8.36 -2.48
CA ALA A 342 17.21 -9.14 -3.13
C ALA A 342 16.32 -8.25 -4.02
N LEU A 343 15.99 -7.04 -3.53
CA LEU A 343 15.23 -6.05 -4.29
C LEU A 343 15.96 -5.64 -5.57
N ALA A 344 17.24 -5.28 -5.48
CA ALA A 344 18.03 -4.87 -6.63
C ALA A 344 18.18 -6.01 -7.65
N ASP A 345 18.39 -7.25 -7.18
CA ASP A 345 18.47 -8.44 -8.03
C ASP A 345 17.14 -8.76 -8.72
N ALA A 346 16.02 -8.61 -8.01
CA ALA A 346 14.68 -8.78 -8.58
C ALA A 346 14.37 -7.71 -9.65
N MET A 347 14.65 -6.43 -9.35
CA MET A 347 14.53 -5.33 -10.32
C MET A 347 15.35 -5.60 -11.58
N LYS A 348 16.60 -6.02 -11.41
CA LYS A 348 17.50 -6.34 -12.52
C LYS A 348 17.01 -7.53 -13.35
N THR A 349 16.47 -8.56 -12.70
CA THR A 349 15.88 -9.73 -13.36
C THR A 349 14.76 -9.31 -14.31
N VAL A 350 13.84 -8.45 -13.85
CA VAL A 350 12.74 -7.94 -14.69
C VAL A 350 13.23 -6.99 -15.77
N GLN A 351 14.13 -6.06 -15.44
CA GLN A 351 14.75 -5.12 -16.40
C GLN A 351 15.48 -5.86 -17.54
N SER A 352 16.11 -7.00 -17.24
CA SER A 352 16.83 -7.81 -18.23
C SER A 352 15.90 -8.62 -19.15
N SER A 353 14.62 -8.74 -18.80
CA SER A 353 13.61 -9.38 -19.67
C SER A 353 13.30 -8.48 -20.85
N LYS A 354 13.39 -9.04 -22.07
CA LYS A 354 13.04 -8.31 -23.30
C LYS A 354 11.62 -7.72 -23.25
N GLN A 355 10.68 -8.45 -22.65
CA GLN A 355 9.27 -8.04 -22.57
C GLN A 355 9.00 -6.97 -21.51
N TYR A 356 9.80 -6.93 -20.44
CA TYR A 356 9.54 -6.07 -19.27
C TYR A 356 10.68 -5.08 -18.97
N SER A 357 11.58 -4.86 -19.92
CA SER A 357 12.74 -3.98 -19.77
C SER A 357 12.38 -2.51 -19.47
N HIS A 358 11.19 -2.07 -19.87
CA HIS A 358 10.75 -0.71 -19.61
C HIS A 358 10.66 -0.43 -18.09
N PRO A 359 11.27 0.68 -17.59
CA PRO A 359 11.28 1.10 -16.18
C PRO A 359 9.96 0.98 -15.40
N SER A 360 8.84 1.23 -16.07
CA SER A 360 7.51 1.15 -15.44
C SER A 360 7.16 -0.23 -14.89
N ASN A 361 7.85 -1.30 -15.31
CA ASN A 361 7.54 -2.67 -14.92
C ASN A 361 8.33 -3.18 -13.71
N TRP A 362 9.35 -2.44 -13.25
CA TRP A 362 10.27 -2.93 -12.21
C TRP A 362 10.73 -1.89 -11.19
N ALA A 363 10.55 -0.60 -11.46
CA ALA A 363 11.09 0.45 -10.60
C ALA A 363 10.07 1.11 -9.67
N GLY A 364 8.88 0.51 -9.58
CA GLY A 364 7.78 0.92 -8.72
C GLY A 364 7.88 0.30 -7.35
#